data_AF-A0A3E2WNU1-F1
#
_entry.id   AF-A0A3E2WNU1-F1
#
_cell.length_a   1.000
_cell.length_b   1.000
_cell.length_c   1.000
_cell.angle_alpha   90.00
_cell.angle_beta   90.00
_cell.angle_gamma   90.00
#
_symmetry.space_group_name_H-M   'P 1'
#
loop_
_entity.id
_entity.type
_entity.pdbx_description
1 polymer ?
#
loop_
_entity_poly.entity_id
_entity_poly.type
_entity_poly.pdbx_seq_one_letter_code
_entity_poly.pdbx_strand_id
1 'polypeptide(L)' 'MVKKYGKGMRLPHWKEDVAIRVQHPDEHSKMTAPYLYVESRFGRVPWKETMIELFSEDWEIVD' A
#
# COMPACT_ATOMS: atom_id res chain seq x y z
N MET A 1 -4.68 -16.33 -15.07
CA MET A 1 -4.96 -15.28 -14.06
C MET A 1 -3.63 -14.70 -13.63
N VAL A 2 -3.35 -13.44 -13.97
CA VAL A 2 -2.17 -12.74 -13.45
C VAL A 2 -2.34 -12.58 -11.95
N LYS A 3 -1.37 -13.02 -11.14
CA LYS A 3 -1.40 -12.81 -9.68
C LYS A 3 -1.38 -11.30 -9.43
N LYS A 4 -2.50 -10.73 -9.00
CA LYS A 4 -2.65 -9.30 -8.66
C LYS A 4 -1.94 -8.91 -7.35
N TYR A 5 -1.32 -9.88 -6.69
CA TYR A 5 -0.67 -9.75 -5.40
C TYR A 5 0.80 -9.40 -5.57
N GLY A 6 1.28 -8.39 -4.84
CA GLY A 6 2.70 -8.03 -4.75
C GLY A 6 3.03 -6.61 -5.21
N LYS A 7 2.21 -6.00 -6.07
CA LYS A 7 2.39 -4.61 -6.50
C LYS A 7 1.91 -3.62 -5.44
N GLY A 8 2.47 -2.41 -5.45
CA GLY A 8 2.04 -1.27 -4.65
C GLY A 8 1.30 -0.22 -5.48
N MET A 9 0.77 0.79 -4.79
CA MET A 9 0.18 1.98 -5.41
C MET A 9 0.68 3.25 -4.74
N ARG A 10 0.77 4.34 -5.49
CA ARG A 10 1.18 5.65 -4.97
C ARG A 10 0.55 6.80 -5.75
N LEU A 11 0.63 8.01 -5.18
CA LEU A 11 0.32 9.24 -5.89
C LEU A 11 1.60 9.93 -6.41
N PRO A 12 1.54 10.67 -7.53
CA PRO A 12 2.73 11.25 -8.16
C PRO A 12 3.46 12.25 -7.25
N HIS A 13 2.71 12.99 -6.42
CA HIS A 13 3.27 14.02 -5.54
C HIS A 13 3.90 13.47 -4.25
N TRP A 14 3.80 12.15 -3.99
CA TRP A 14 4.49 11.52 -2.87
C TRP A 14 5.99 11.43 -3.12
N LYS A 15 6.77 11.16 -2.06
CA LYS A 15 8.18 10.84 -2.25
C LYS A 15 8.33 9.51 -2.98
N GLU A 16 9.40 9.39 -3.77
CA GLU A 16 9.65 8.20 -4.62
C GLU A 16 9.75 6.89 -3.85
N ASP A 17 10.19 6.96 -2.60
CA ASP A 17 10.32 5.82 -1.71
C ASP A 17 9.01 5.42 -1.01
N VAL A 18 7.88 6.09 -1.29
CA VAL A 18 6.61 5.88 -0.58
C VAL A 18 5.60 5.16 -1.47
N ALA A 19 5.12 4.00 -0.99
CA ALA A 19 4.08 3.22 -1.66
C ALA A 19 3.14 2.55 -0.65
N ILE A 20 1.85 2.48 -0.98
CA ILE A 20 0.90 1.63 -0.26
C ILE A 20 0.98 0.22 -0.80
N ARG A 21 0.92 -0.75 0.11
CA ARG A 21 0.82 -2.16 -0.21
C ARG A 21 -0.26 -2.82 0.65
N VAL A 22 -0.73 -3.97 0.20
CA VAL A 22 -1.60 -4.84 1.00
C VAL A 22 -0.77 -5.92 1.68
N GLN A 23 -0.93 -6.07 2.99
CA GLN A 23 -0.46 -7.25 3.70
C GLN A 23 -1.59 -8.27 3.74
N HIS A 24 -1.33 -9.46 3.23
CA HIS A 24 -2.17 -10.63 3.48
C HIS A 24 -1.59 -11.41 4.66
N PRO A 25 -2.41 -11.78 5.66
CA PRO A 25 -1.96 -12.59 6.79
C PRO A 25 -1.33 -13.92 6.37
N ASP A 26 -0.26 -14.30 7.04
CA ASP A 26 0.43 -15.59 6.96
C ASP A 26 0.75 -16.12 8.37
N GLU A 27 1.46 -17.26 8.46
CA GLU A 27 1.83 -17.90 9.73
C GLU A 27 2.67 -17.01 10.67
N HIS A 28 3.27 -15.95 10.16
CA HIS A 28 4.10 -15.01 10.94
C HIS A 28 3.39 -13.68 11.20
N SER A 29 2.16 -13.51 10.70
CA SER A 29 1.40 -12.27 10.81
C SER A 29 0.71 -12.13 12.16
N LYS A 30 0.80 -10.93 12.75
CA LYS A 30 0.06 -10.58 13.98
C LYS A 30 -1.41 -10.24 13.70
N MET A 31 -1.69 -9.69 12.51
CA MET A 31 -3.04 -9.34 12.08
C MET A 31 -3.66 -10.51 11.32
N THR A 32 -4.91 -10.83 11.60
CA THR A 32 -5.63 -11.98 11.02
C THR A 32 -6.53 -11.63 9.84
N ALA A 33 -6.64 -10.34 9.49
CA ALA A 33 -7.35 -9.86 8.31
C ALA A 33 -6.39 -9.04 7.41
N PRO A 34 -6.62 -8.99 6.09
CA PRO A 34 -5.84 -8.13 5.20
C PRO A 34 -5.95 -6.66 5.56
N TYR A 35 -4.85 -5.92 5.43
CA TYR A 35 -4.81 -4.49 5.71
C TYR A 35 -3.83 -3.77 4.80
N LEU A 36 -4.05 -2.47 4.63
CA LEU A 36 -3.14 -1.59 3.92
C LEU A 36 -2.05 -1.08 4.87
N TYR A 37 -0.84 -1.00 4.35
CA TYR A 37 0.27 -0.32 5.02
C TYR A 37 1.01 0.54 4.00
N VAL A 38 1.64 1.59 4.49
CA VAL A 38 2.57 2.38 3.69
C VAL A 38 3.99 1.93 4.00
N GLU A 39 4.79 1.76 2.95
CA GLU A 39 6.22 1.47 3.01
C GLU A 39 7.00 2.73 2.65
N SER A 40 8.06 3.01 3.41
CA SER A 40 9.01 4.10 3.13
C SER A 40 10.38 3.79 3.69
N ARG A 41 11.36 4.69 3.50
CA ARG A 41 12.67 4.60 4.18
C ARG A 41 12.61 4.50 5.72
N PHE A 42 11.47 4.84 6.32
CA PHE A 42 11.28 4.76 7.78
C PHE A 42 10.64 3.44 8.24
N GLY A 43 10.36 2.52 7.32
CA GLY A 43 9.72 1.25 7.60
C GLY A 43 8.26 1.21 7.16
N ARG A 44 7.48 0.32 7.80
CA ARG A 44 6.09 0.00 7.43
C ARG A 44 5.15 0.39 8.56
N VAL A 45 4.08 1.09 8.22
CA VAL A 45 3.04 1.47 9.19
C VAL A 45 1.65 1.23 8.60
N PRO A 46 0.65 0.81 9.43
CA PRO A 46 -0.73 0.72 8.96
C PRO A 46 -1.19 2.03 8.33
N TRP A 47 -1.93 1.93 7.24
CA TRP A 47 -2.34 3.10 6.46
C TRP A 47 -3.83 3.07 6.16
N LYS A 48 -4.42 4.25 6.15
CA LYS A 48 -5.78 4.50 5.70
C LYS A 48 -5.79 5.79 4.90
N GLU A 49 -6.53 5.78 3.80
CA GLU A 49 -6.71 6.91 2.90
C GLU A 49 -7.37 8.12 3.57
N THR A 50 -6.90 9.30 3.20
CA THR A 50 -7.65 10.55 3.36
C THR A 50 -8.76 10.65 2.32
N MET A 51 -9.72 11.55 2.53
CA MET A 51 -10.81 11.78 1.57
C MET A 51 -10.31 12.25 0.20
N ILE A 52 -9.20 13.00 0.14
CA ILE A 52 -8.62 13.48 -1.12
C ILE A 52 -8.03 12.30 -1.90
N GLU A 53 -7.28 11.44 -1.22
CA GLU A 53 -6.63 10.27 -1.81
C GLU A 53 -7.67 9.23 -2.29
N LEU A 54 -8.75 9.05 -1.52
CA LEU A 54 -9.85 8.13 -1.85
C LEU A 54 -10.50 8.43 -3.20
N PHE A 55 -10.62 9.72 -3.56
CA PHE A 55 -11.24 10.16 -4.81
C PHE A 55 -10.23 10.57 -5.89
N SER A 56 -8.93 10.34 -5.66
CA SER A 56 -7.91 10.62 -6.69
C SER A 56 -7.99 9.60 -7.81
N GLU A 57 -7.85 10.06 -9.05
CA GLU A 57 -7.74 9.21 -10.24
C GLU A 57 -6.27 9.03 -10.69
N ASP A 58 -5.33 9.72 -10.05
CA ASP A 58 -3.91 9.79 -10.44
C ASP A 58 -3.07 8.65 -9.86
N TRP A 59 -3.69 7.58 -9.38
CA TRP A 59 -2.99 6.48 -8.75
C TRP A 59 -2.10 5.72 -9.74
N GLU A 60 -0.84 5.54 -9.38
CA GLU A 60 0.15 4.81 -10.16
C GLU A 60 0.46 3.46 -9.51
N ILE A 61 0.58 2.42 -10.34
CA ILE A 61 1.00 1.09 -9.91
C ILE A 61 2.53 1.03 -9.87
N VAL A 62 3.09 0.57 -8.76
CA VAL A 62 4.54 0.36 -8.56
C VAL A 62 4.84 -1.10 -8.19
N ASP A 63 6.09 -1.54 -8.36
CA ASP A 63 6.52 -2.90 -8.00
C ASP A 63 6.90 -3.01 -6.53
#